data_AF-A0A920W584-F1
#
_entry.id   AF-A0A920W584-F1
#
_cell.length_a   1.000
_cell.length_b   1.000
_cell.length_c   1.000
_cell.angle_alpha   90.00
_cell.angle_beta   90.00
_cell.angle_gamma   90.00
#
_symmetry.space_group_name_H-M   'P 1'
#
loop_
_entity.id
_entity.type
_entity.pdbx_description
1 polymer ?
#
loop_
_entity_poly.entity_id
_entity_poly.type
_entity_poly.pdbx_seq_one_letter_code
_entity_poly.pdbx_strand_id
1 'polypeptide(L)'
;MLICQPALLCCIPKGKFFDTHVHQADPHARLLAYSADAIRGFTEDLKRIGPSQDVAVMVFTEFGRRVEENGSLGTDHGTATPMFIIGDHVKGGLYGEHPTLDDAG
;
A
#
# COMPACT_ATOMS: atom_id res chain seq x y z
N MET A 1 -25.91 -10.64 14.50
CA MET A 1 -25.76 -9.21 14.85
C MET A 1 -24.47 -8.73 14.20
N LEU A 2 -24.54 -8.22 12.97
CA LEU A 2 -23.41 -7.55 12.32
C LEU A 2 -23.33 -6.15 12.96
N ILE A 3 -22.39 -5.95 13.86
CA ILE A 3 -22.02 -4.61 14.30
C ILE A 3 -21.21 -4.02 13.14
N CYS A 4 -21.75 -2.99 12.48
CA CYS A 4 -21.03 -2.18 11.53
C CYS A 4 -19.87 -1.50 12.29
N GLN A 5 -18.66 -2.06 12.18
CA GLN A 5 -17.45 -1.46 12.74
C GLN A 5 -17.05 -0.28 11.84
N PRO A 6 -16.72 0.90 12.38
CA PRO A 6 -16.29 2.04 11.57
C PRO A 6 -14.94 1.72 10.92
N ALA A 7 -14.93 1.50 9.61
CA ALA A 7 -13.69 1.46 8.83
C ALA A 7 -13.15 2.89 8.71
N LEU A 8 -12.14 3.24 9.52
CA LEU A 8 -11.42 4.49 9.39
C LEU A 8 -10.42 4.39 8.22
N LEU A 9 -10.74 5.03 7.10
CA LEU A 9 -9.81 5.16 5.97
C LEU A 9 -8.80 6.27 6.25
N CYS A 10 -7.56 5.92 6.58
CA CYS A 10 -6.46 6.87 6.73
C CYS A 10 -5.75 7.07 5.39
N CYS A 11 -5.97 8.22 4.73
CA CYS A 11 -5.19 8.62 3.56
C CYS A 11 -3.92 9.36 4.01
N ILE A 12 -2.75 8.92 3.56
CA ILE A 12 -1.48 9.64 3.76
C ILE A 12 -1.21 10.45 2.47
N PRO A 13 -1.55 11.76 2.39
CA PRO A 13 -1.31 12.54 1.20
C PRO A 13 0.19 12.81 1.03
N LYS A 14 0.78 12.25 -0.02
CA LYS A 14 2.18 12.48 -0.41
C LYS A 14 2.29 13.00 -1.86
N GLY A 15 1.49 14.01 -2.22
CA GLY A 15 1.59 14.73 -3.50
C GLY A 15 1.77 13.84 -4.74
N LYS A 16 2.42 14.35 -5.80
CA LYS A 16 2.80 13.55 -6.99
C LYS A 16 4.10 12.75 -6.79
N PHE A 17 4.56 12.56 -5.55
CA PHE A 17 5.91 12.01 -5.30
C PHE A 17 6.05 10.53 -5.68
N PHE A 18 4.95 9.76 -5.69
CA PHE A 18 4.97 8.35 -6.10
C PHE A 18 4.87 8.13 -7.61
N ASP A 19 4.63 9.18 -8.40
CA ASP A 19 4.52 9.14 -9.86
C ASP A 19 5.90 9.36 -10.52
N THR A 20 6.88 8.54 -10.14
CA THR A 20 8.23 8.56 -10.71
C THR A 20 8.37 7.52 -11.82
N HIS A 21 9.14 7.83 -12.87
CA HIS A 21 9.32 6.98 -14.06
C HIS A 21 10.78 6.88 -14.53
N VAL A 22 11.69 7.54 -13.81
CA VAL A 22 13.10 7.68 -14.19
C VAL A 22 13.95 7.46 -12.94
N HIS A 23 15.02 6.65 -13.03
CA HIS A 23 15.89 6.29 -11.91
C HIS A 23 15.10 5.93 -10.64
N GLN A 24 14.08 5.06 -10.79
CA GLN A 24 12.99 4.92 -9.83
C GLN A 24 13.41 4.23 -8.53
N ALA A 25 14.39 3.31 -8.57
CA ALA A 25 14.69 2.39 -7.47
C ALA A 25 14.89 3.09 -6.11
N ASP A 26 15.88 3.98 -6.01
CA ASP A 26 16.20 4.69 -4.76
C ASP A 26 15.09 5.65 -4.28
N PRO A 27 14.55 6.57 -5.10
CA PRO A 27 13.50 7.48 -4.65
C PRO A 27 12.23 6.72 -4.25
N HIS A 28 11.85 5.68 -4.99
CA HIS A 28 10.67 4.89 -4.67
C HIS A 28 10.84 4.11 -3.36
N ALA A 29 12.01 3.48 -3.13
CA ALA A 29 12.31 2.80 -1.87
C ALA A 29 12.24 3.75 -0.68
N ARG A 30 12.80 4.96 -0.81
CA ARG A 30 12.73 6.00 0.24
C ARG A 30 11.28 6.41 0.54
N LEU A 31 10.46 6.60 -0.49
CA LEU A 31 9.06 6.98 -0.32
C LEU A 31 8.24 5.86 0.33
N LEU A 32 8.47 4.60 -0.05
CA LEU A 32 7.86 3.43 0.59
C LEU A 32 8.25 3.33 2.08
N ALA A 33 9.52 3.59 2.42
CA ALA A 33 9.97 3.61 3.80
C ALA A 33 9.25 4.70 4.63
N TYR A 34 9.09 5.91 4.08
CA TYR A 34 8.33 6.96 4.75
C TYR A 34 6.86 6.63 4.95
N SER A 35 6.22 5.98 3.97
CA SER A 35 4.85 5.48 4.13
C SER A 35 4.77 4.40 5.20
N ALA A 36 5.71 3.45 5.21
CA ALA A 36 5.76 2.39 6.21
C ALA A 36 5.93 2.94 7.64
N ASP A 37 6.82 3.92 7.83
CA ASP A 37 7.00 4.57 9.13
C ASP A 37 5.75 5.31 9.61
N ALA A 38 5.05 6.00 8.71
CA ALA A 38 3.81 6.70 9.05
C ALA A 38 2.69 5.72 9.42
N ILE A 39 2.53 4.63 8.67
CA ILE A 39 1.57 3.55 8.96
C ILE A 39 1.89 2.89 10.30
N ARG A 40 3.18 2.62 10.56
CA ARG A 40 3.65 2.05 11.82
C ARG A 40 3.31 2.97 12.99
N GLY A 41 3.68 4.25 12.92
CA GLY A 41 3.40 5.22 13.97
C GLY A 41 1.90 5.34 14.26
N PHE A 42 1.07 5.41 13.21
CA PHE A 42 -0.38 5.42 13.37
C PHE A 42 -0.91 4.16 14.06
N THR A 43 -0.43 2.98 13.65
CA THR A 43 -0.86 1.69 14.24
C THR A 43 -0.41 1.56 15.70
N GLU A 44 0.80 2.03 16.03
CA GLU A 44 1.31 2.10 17.40
C GLU A 44 0.47 3.06 18.26
N ASP A 45 0.07 4.20 17.72
CA ASP A 45 -0.79 5.16 18.42
C ASP A 45 -2.19 4.61 18.69
N LEU A 46 -2.80 3.91 17.73
CA LEU A 46 -4.08 3.22 17.94
C LEU A 46 -3.99 2.22 19.09
N LYS A 47 -2.90 1.46 19.18
CA LYS A 47 -2.68 0.52 20.29
C LYS A 47 -2.50 1.25 21.61
N ARG A 48 -1.78 2.37 21.60
CA ARG A 48 -1.49 3.18 22.78
C ARG A 48 -2.74 3.85 23.36
N ILE A 49 -3.65 4.34 22.52
CA ILE A 49 -4.85 5.08 22.97
C ILE A 49 -6.09 4.18 23.11
N GLY A 50 -6.02 2.90 22.72
CA GLY A 50 -7.03 1.87 22.96
C GLY A 50 -7.94 1.40 21.80
N PRO A 51 -8.18 2.15 20.71
CA PRO A 51 -9.14 1.75 19.67
C PRO A 51 -8.58 0.82 18.59
N SER A 52 -7.41 0.19 18.78
CA SER A 52 -6.79 -0.63 17.71
C SER A 52 -7.60 -1.86 17.31
N GLN A 53 -8.47 -2.38 18.18
CA GLN A 53 -9.37 -3.50 17.87
C GLN A 53 -10.56 -3.08 16.99
N ASP A 54 -10.89 -1.78 16.98
CA ASP A 54 -12.04 -1.23 16.23
C ASP A 54 -11.63 -0.66 14.85
N VAL A 55 -10.33 -0.67 14.53
CA VAL A 55 -9.79 -0.03 13.33
C VAL A 55 -9.03 -1.02 12.45
N ALA A 56 -9.36 -1.03 11.16
CA ALA A 56 -8.56 -1.66 10.11
C ALA A 56 -8.03 -0.59 9.15
N VAL A 57 -6.75 -0.70 8.80
CA VAL A 57 -6.07 0.17 7.84
C VAL A 57 -5.98 -0.55 6.51
N MET A 58 -6.48 0.09 5.45
CA MET A 58 -6.33 -0.37 4.08
C MET A 58 -5.34 0.56 3.34
N VAL A 59 -4.34 -0.04 2.71
CA VAL A 59 -3.37 0.66 1.87
C VAL A 59 -3.55 0.17 0.44
N PHE A 60 -3.86 1.10 -0.46
CA PHE A 60 -4.03 0.85 -1.88
C PHE A 60 -3.46 2.03 -2.68
N THR A 61 -3.28 1.83 -3.98
CA THR A 61 -2.83 2.86 -4.92
C THR A 61 -3.81 2.95 -6.10
N GLU A 62 -3.96 4.14 -6.66
CA GLU A 62 -4.85 4.41 -7.80
C GLU A 62 -4.28 3.89 -9.13
N PHE A 63 -2.95 3.74 -9.21
CA PHE A 63 -2.25 3.18 -10.37
C PHE A 63 -1.28 2.07 -9.95
N GLY A 64 -1.10 1.11 -10.84
CA GLY A 64 -0.09 0.06 -10.73
C GLY A 64 1.18 0.39 -11.51
N ARG A 65 2.11 -0.57 -11.52
CA ARG A 65 3.36 -0.49 -12.28
C ARG A 65 3.48 -1.66 -13.22
N ARG A 66 4.11 -1.44 -14.37
CA ARG A 66 4.52 -2.54 -15.26
C ARG A 66 5.62 -3.38 -14.60
N VAL A 67 5.66 -4.66 -14.97
CA VAL A 67 6.71 -5.58 -14.50
C VAL A 67 8.06 -5.25 -15.16
N GLU A 68 8.03 -4.87 -16.44
CA GLU A 68 9.22 -4.53 -17.22
C GLU A 68 9.73 -3.11 -16.90
N GLU A 69 11.05 -2.97 -16.82
CA GLU A 69 11.74 -1.68 -16.70
C GLU A 69 11.65 -0.92 -18.04
N ASN A 70 11.35 0.39 -17.98
CA ASN A 70 11.39 1.27 -19.13
C ASN A 70 12.83 1.71 -19.46
N GLY A 71 13.01 2.37 -20.61
CA GLY A 71 14.34 2.83 -21.06
C GLY A 71 15.01 3.92 -20.21
N SER A 72 14.39 4.33 -19.10
CA SER A 72 14.86 5.41 -18.21
C SER A 72 15.20 4.91 -16.80
N LEU A 73 15.41 3.60 -16.61
CA LEU A 73 15.69 2.97 -15.31
C LEU A 73 14.52 3.18 -14.31
N GLY A 74 13.30 3.06 -14.81
CA GLY A 74 12.06 3.13 -14.04
C GLY A 74 10.98 2.21 -14.61
N THR A 75 9.73 2.39 -14.22
CA THR A 75 8.58 1.59 -14.69
C THR A 75 7.42 2.51 -15.04
N ASP A 76 6.73 2.20 -16.13
CA ASP A 76 5.54 2.96 -16.53
C ASP A 76 4.32 2.56 -15.69
N HIS A 77 3.21 3.29 -15.85
CA HIS A 77 1.93 2.92 -15.24
C HIS A 77 1.46 1.56 -15.76
N GLY A 78 0.95 0.76 -14.83
CA GLY A 78 0.30 -0.52 -15.08
C GLY A 78 -0.99 -0.65 -14.27
N THR A 79 -1.63 -1.81 -14.36
CA THR A 79 -2.90 -2.10 -13.67
C THR A 79 -2.72 -2.99 -12.44
N ALA A 80 -1.60 -3.70 -12.33
CA ALA A 80 -1.29 -4.57 -11.21
C ALA A 80 -0.85 -3.76 -9.98
N THR A 81 -1.53 -3.96 -8.85
CA THR A 81 -1.24 -3.30 -7.57
C THR A 81 -1.33 -4.28 -6.41
N PRO A 82 -0.41 -4.21 -5.42
CA PRO A 82 -0.65 -4.85 -4.14
C PRO A 82 -1.60 -4.00 -3.29
N MET A 83 -2.46 -4.66 -2.50
CA MET A 83 -3.26 -4.04 -1.44
C MET A 83 -2.85 -4.64 -0.10
N PHE A 84 -2.74 -3.80 0.93
CA PHE A 84 -2.45 -4.25 2.29
C PHE A 84 -3.63 -3.95 3.21
N ILE A 85 -3.97 -4.90 4.07
CA ILE A 85 -4.91 -4.73 5.16
C ILE A 85 -4.17 -4.98 6.47
N ILE A 86 -4.26 -4.06 7.42
CA ILE A 86 -3.54 -4.07 8.70
C ILE A 86 -4.53 -3.81 9.84
N GLY A 87 -4.45 -4.59 10.90
CA GLY A 87 -5.31 -4.43 12.08
C GLY A 87 -5.18 -5.62 13.02
N ASP A 88 -5.64 -5.49 14.26
CA ASP A 88 -5.42 -6.51 15.29
C ASP A 88 -6.18 -7.83 15.03
N HIS A 89 -7.28 -7.77 14.27
CA HIS A 89 -8.07 -8.94 13.86
C HIS A 89 -7.71 -9.45 12.46
N VAL A 90 -6.73 -8.82 11.79
CA VAL A 90 -6.32 -9.23 10.45
C VAL A 90 -5.41 -10.46 10.57
N LYS A 91 -5.87 -11.59 10.04
CA LYS A 91 -5.00 -12.75 9.87
C LYS A 91 -4.00 -12.46 8.74
N GLY A 92 -2.71 -12.47 9.07
CA GLY A 92 -1.65 -12.26 8.08
C GLY A 92 -1.62 -13.36 7.02
N GLY A 93 -1.16 -13.01 5.83
CA GLY A 93 -1.02 -13.92 4.69
C GLY A 93 -1.08 -13.18 3.36
N LEU A 94 -0.86 -13.92 2.27
CA LEU A 94 -1.16 -13.48 0.91
C LEU A 94 -2.56 -13.97 0.56
N TYR A 95 -3.37 -13.08 0.01
CA TYR A 95 -4.75 -13.33 -0.37
C TYR A 95 -4.97 -12.92 -1.81
N GLY A 96 -5.85 -13.65 -2.51
CA GLY A 96 -6.16 -13.43 -3.91
C GLY A 96 -5.38 -14.36 -4.84
N GLU A 97 -5.83 -14.40 -6.08
CA GLU A 97 -5.12 -15.10 -7.15
C GLU A 97 -3.99 -14.20 -7.67
N HIS A 98 -2.80 -14.77 -7.84
CA HIS A 98 -1.69 -14.03 -8.42
C HIS A 98 -1.91 -13.90 -9.93
N PRO A 99 -1.73 -12.71 -10.51
CA PRO A 99 -1.78 -12.56 -11.96
C PRO A 99 -0.67 -13.40 -12.60
N THR A 100 -0.97 -14.02 -13.73
CA THR A 100 0.05 -14.68 -14.56
C THR A 100 0.86 -13.62 -15.30
N LEU A 101 2.12 -13.94 -15.58
CA LEU A 101 2.98 -13.08 -16.40
C LEU A 101 2.81 -13.35 -17.90
N ASP A 102 2.05 -14.37 -18.26
CA ASP A 102 1.86 -14.81 -19.65
C ASP A 102 1.05 -13.78 -20.48
N ASP A 103 0.23 -12.95 -19.82
CA ASP A 103 -0.58 -11.89 -20.44
C ASP A 103 -0.05 -10.47 -20.13
N ALA A 104 1.14 -10.34 -19.54
CA ALA A 104 1.72 -9.05 -19.17
C ALA A 104 2.45 -8.41 -20.37
N GLY A 105 1.70 -7.77 -21.25
CA GLY A 105 2.23 -6.85 -22.28
C GLY A 105 2.60 -5.45 -21.74
#